data_AF-A0A1G1YLY9-F1
#
_entry.id   AF-A0A1G1YLY9-F1
#
_cell.length_a   1.000
_cell.length_b   1.000
_cell.length_c   1.000
_cell.angle_alpha   90.00
_cell.angle_beta   90.00
_cell.angle_gamma   90.00
#
_symmetry.space_group_name_H-M   'P 1'
#
loop_
_entity.id
_entity.type
_entity.pdbx_description
1 polymer ?
#
loop_
_entity_poly.entity_id
_entity_poly.type
_entity_poly.pdbx_seq_one_letter_code
_entity_poly.pdbx_strand_id
1 'polypeptide(L)'
;MKLYRGTLEKPIVFPESVIITAENLNSINFDKVIYCEISPMGAMGNEGGILIYVLSDEDNLITYETNASTDQRSYDAVLERIDQNDDLFINYSGSFGNYVYIKKNARLEIDKKYTCFWYHSQNTKLRIDSSVQGVFLSVVADMTDQNPNKDHE
;
A
#
# COMPACT_ATOMS: atom_id res chain seq x y z
N MET A 1 15.33 -18.93 10.45
CA MET A 1 14.05 -18.22 10.60
C MET A 1 14.23 -17.19 11.72
N LYS A 2 14.30 -15.88 11.41
CA LYS A 2 14.41 -14.84 12.46
C LYS A 2 13.08 -14.82 13.22
N LEU A 3 13.09 -15.26 14.48
CA LEU A 3 11.95 -15.11 15.38
C LEU A 3 11.87 -13.64 15.80
N TYR A 4 10.84 -12.92 15.34
CA TYR A 4 10.41 -11.66 15.96
C TYR A 4 9.67 -12.00 17.26
N ARG A 5 10.41 -12.48 18.28
CA ARG A 5 9.90 -12.70 19.63
C ARG A 5 10.42 -11.60 20.53
N GLY A 6 9.52 -10.76 21.01
CA GLY A 6 9.81 -9.70 21.95
C GLY A 6 8.96 -8.48 21.61
N THR A 7 8.32 -7.92 22.63
CA THR A 7 7.78 -6.57 22.65
C THR A 7 8.64 -5.66 21.78
N LEU A 8 8.05 -5.02 20.77
CA LEU A 8 8.78 -4.18 19.81
C LEU A 8 9.75 -3.27 20.58
N GLU A 9 11.07 -3.46 20.42
CA GLU A 9 12.10 -2.61 21.06
C GLU A 9 11.99 -1.15 20.61
N LYS A 10 11.26 -0.90 19.52
CA LYS A 10 10.99 0.42 18.96
C LYS A 10 9.48 0.65 18.84
N PRO A 11 8.98 1.86 19.07
CA PRO A 11 7.57 2.18 18.89
C PRO A 11 7.10 1.88 17.47
N ILE A 12 5.82 1.52 17.34
CA ILE A 12 5.15 1.46 16.03
C ILE A 12 5.22 2.88 15.45
N VAL A 13 5.99 3.05 14.38
CA VAL A 13 6.10 4.32 13.68
C VAL A 13 4.94 4.39 12.71
N PHE A 14 4.06 5.37 12.91
CA PHE A 14 3.09 5.75 11.89
C PHE A 14 3.84 6.56 10.83
N PRO A 15 3.67 6.26 9.54
CA PRO A 15 4.32 7.01 8.50
C PRO A 15 3.84 8.47 8.53
N GLU A 16 4.79 9.41 8.38
CA GLU A 16 4.44 10.78 8.04
C GLU A 16 3.81 10.79 6.64
N SER A 17 2.73 11.58 6.48
CA SER A 17 2.08 11.74 5.18
C SER A 17 2.64 12.96 4.45
N VAL A 18 3.01 12.76 3.18
CA VAL A 18 3.52 13.78 2.28
C VAL A 18 2.54 13.97 1.13
N ILE A 19 1.98 15.18 1.00
CA ILE A 19 1.10 15.50 -0.13
C ILE A 19 1.91 15.49 -1.42
N ILE A 20 1.47 14.72 -2.41
CA ILE A 20 2.06 14.68 -3.74
C ILE A 20 1.64 15.93 -4.50
N THR A 21 2.64 16.60 -5.06
CA THR A 21 2.49 17.69 -6.02
C THR A 21 3.23 17.33 -7.29
N ALA A 22 2.96 18.05 -8.38
CA ALA A 22 3.72 17.91 -9.63
C ALA A 22 5.25 18.10 -9.43
N GLU A 23 5.68 18.82 -8.41
CA GLU A 23 7.09 19.10 -8.13
C GLU A 23 7.79 17.93 -7.42
N ASN A 24 7.10 17.26 -6.50
CA ASN A 24 7.70 16.18 -5.70
C ASN A 24 7.44 14.78 -6.24
N LEU A 25 6.52 14.59 -7.19
CA LEU A 25 6.22 13.27 -7.78
C LEU A 25 7.47 12.58 -8.34
N ASN A 26 8.36 13.35 -8.99
CA ASN A 26 9.62 12.83 -9.54
C ASN A 26 10.61 12.35 -8.46
N SER A 27 10.40 12.71 -7.19
CA SER A 27 11.21 12.23 -6.07
C SER A 27 10.78 10.85 -5.55
N ILE A 28 9.57 10.40 -5.93
CA ILE A 28 9.05 9.10 -5.52
C ILE A 28 9.74 8.00 -6.32
N ASN A 29 10.54 7.18 -5.62
CA ASN A 29 11.18 6.01 -6.21
C ASN A 29 10.22 4.81 -6.21
N PHE A 30 9.66 4.49 -7.38
CA PHE A 30 8.71 3.39 -7.57
C PHE A 30 9.31 2.00 -7.31
N ASP A 31 10.63 1.83 -7.39
CA ASP A 31 11.27 0.57 -6.98
C ASP A 31 11.08 0.27 -5.50
N LYS A 32 10.97 1.34 -4.69
CA LYS A 32 10.81 1.29 -3.23
C LYS A 32 9.35 1.36 -2.76
N VAL A 33 8.40 1.51 -3.67
CA VAL A 33 6.97 1.48 -3.32
C VAL A 33 6.59 0.06 -2.92
N ILE A 34 5.90 -0.08 -1.80
CA ILE A 34 5.44 -1.36 -1.25
C ILE A 34 3.95 -1.58 -1.53
N TYR A 35 3.15 -0.53 -1.39
CA TYR A 35 1.69 -0.56 -1.52
C TYR A 35 1.22 0.74 -2.14
N CYS A 36 0.26 0.64 -3.07
CA CYS A 36 -0.52 1.75 -3.59
C CYS A 36 -2.00 1.42 -3.52
N GLU A 37 -2.83 2.40 -3.21
CA GLU A 37 -4.28 2.30 -3.32
C GLU A 37 -4.79 3.47 -4.13
N ILE A 38 -5.58 3.16 -5.16
CA ILE A 38 -6.23 4.12 -6.03
C ILE A 38 -7.74 4.03 -5.75
N SER A 39 -8.31 5.16 -5.38
CA SER A 39 -9.72 5.33 -5.08
C SER A 39 -10.26 6.40 -6.03
N PRO A 40 -10.73 6.05 -7.25
CA PRO A 40 -11.29 7.02 -8.19
C PRO A 40 -12.48 7.79 -7.60
N MET A 41 -12.87 8.90 -8.25
CA MET A 41 -14.12 9.59 -7.91
C MET A 41 -15.31 8.61 -7.97
N GLY A 42 -16.16 8.64 -6.95
CA GLY A 42 -17.25 7.67 -6.74
C GLY A 42 -16.86 6.37 -6.01
N ALA A 43 -15.58 6.11 -5.74
CA ALA A 43 -15.17 4.98 -4.91
C ALA A 43 -15.47 5.23 -3.42
N MET A 44 -15.78 4.17 -2.66
CA MET A 44 -15.96 4.29 -1.21
C MET A 44 -14.61 4.32 -0.49
N GLY A 45 -14.51 5.09 0.60
CA GLY A 45 -13.29 5.24 1.38
C GLY A 45 -12.61 6.56 1.07
N ASN A 46 -11.39 6.50 0.52
CA ASN A 46 -10.63 7.70 0.14
C ASN A 46 -11.07 8.23 -1.23
N GLU A 47 -12.34 8.58 -1.42
CA GLU A 47 -12.88 9.00 -2.72
C GLU A 47 -12.01 10.06 -3.43
N GLY A 48 -11.65 9.80 -4.69
CA GLY A 48 -10.75 10.64 -5.47
C GLY A 48 -9.29 10.59 -5.02
N GLY A 49 -8.92 9.72 -4.08
CA GLY A 49 -7.59 9.69 -3.48
C GLY A 49 -6.65 8.64 -4.07
N ILE A 50 -5.35 8.87 -3.88
CA ILE A 50 -4.30 7.87 -4.05
C ILE A 50 -3.46 7.86 -2.77
N LEU A 51 -3.18 6.67 -2.25
CA LEU A 51 -2.24 6.44 -1.15
C LEU A 51 -1.07 5.61 -1.66
N ILE A 52 0.17 6.00 -1.36
CA ILE A 52 1.38 5.26 -1.74
C ILE A 52 2.29 5.13 -0.52
N TYR A 53 2.64 3.90 -0.16
CA TYR A 53 3.59 3.62 0.91
C TYR A 53 4.95 3.28 0.31
N VAL A 54 5.95 4.11 0.63
CA VAL A 54 7.31 4.03 0.07
C VAL A 54 8.31 3.79 1.20
N LEU A 55 9.16 2.78 1.02
CA LEU A 55 10.25 2.51 1.94
C LEU A 55 11.37 3.55 1.71
N SER A 56 11.52 4.56 2.56
CA SER A 56 12.51 5.62 2.34
C SER A 56 13.94 5.13 2.60
N ASP A 57 14.13 4.37 3.67
CA ASP A 57 15.36 3.67 4.06
C ASP A 57 15.08 2.26 4.60
N GLU A 58 16.04 1.62 5.27
CA GLU A 58 15.92 0.23 5.73
C GLU A 58 14.77 -0.05 6.71
N ASP A 59 14.27 0.96 7.45
CA ASP A 59 13.29 0.76 8.51
C ASP A 59 12.26 1.92 8.61
N ASN A 60 12.15 2.78 7.59
CA ASN A 60 11.21 3.90 7.57
C ASN A 60 10.28 3.85 6.36
N LEU A 61 8.98 3.97 6.64
CA LEU A 61 7.92 4.04 5.64
C LEU A 61 7.40 5.48 5.58
N ILE A 62 7.27 6.02 4.37
CA ILE A 62 6.63 7.31 4.12
C ILE A 62 5.33 7.04 3.37
N THR A 63 4.26 7.69 3.79
CA THR A 63 3.00 7.71 3.04
C THR A 63 3.02 8.94 2.16
N TYR A 64 2.75 8.75 0.88
CA TYR A 64 2.47 9.82 -0.05
C TYR A 64 0.99 9.78 -0.41
N GLU A 65 0.35 10.94 -0.50
CA GLU A 65 -1.06 11.00 -0.85
C GLU A 65 -1.41 12.16 -1.77
N THR A 66 -2.43 11.98 -2.60
CA THR A 66 -3.05 13.06 -3.38
C THR A 66 -4.53 12.79 -3.55
N ASN A 67 -5.30 13.82 -3.92
CA ASN A 67 -6.73 13.69 -4.16
C ASN A 67 -7.15 14.52 -5.38
N ALA A 68 -7.91 13.92 -6.29
CA ALA A 68 -8.43 14.54 -7.51
C ALA A 68 -9.29 15.79 -7.23
N SER A 69 -10.02 15.82 -6.11
CA SER A 69 -10.84 16.96 -5.72
C SER A 69 -10.03 18.18 -5.31
N THR A 70 -8.77 18.00 -4.87
CA THR A 70 -7.89 19.09 -4.45
C THR A 70 -6.85 19.44 -5.50
N ASP A 71 -6.29 18.44 -6.19
CA ASP A 71 -5.30 18.61 -7.26
C ASP A 71 -5.42 17.50 -8.30
N GLN A 72 -6.35 17.67 -9.24
CA GLN A 72 -6.56 16.76 -10.36
C GLN A 72 -5.27 16.52 -11.18
N ARG A 73 -4.43 17.55 -11.34
CA ARG A 73 -3.22 17.43 -12.17
C ARG A 73 -2.20 16.51 -11.51
N SER A 74 -1.99 16.64 -10.21
CA SER A 74 -1.10 15.74 -9.47
C SER A 74 -1.68 14.32 -9.39
N TYR A 75 -3.00 14.19 -9.21
CA TYR A 75 -3.68 12.90 -9.26
C TYR A 75 -3.45 12.17 -10.59
N ASP A 76 -3.71 12.82 -11.72
CA ASP A 76 -3.53 12.24 -13.06
C ASP A 76 -2.07 11.85 -13.32
N ALA A 77 -1.13 12.70 -12.91
CA ALA A 77 0.30 12.42 -13.06
C ALA A 77 0.75 11.21 -12.22
N VAL A 78 0.19 11.04 -11.02
CA VAL A 78 0.47 9.85 -10.18
C VAL A 78 -0.09 8.59 -10.83
N LEU A 79 -1.30 8.64 -11.40
CA LEU A 79 -1.88 7.51 -12.13
C LEU A 79 -0.96 7.07 -13.28
N GLU A 80 -0.48 8.02 -14.09
CA GLU A 80 0.44 7.73 -15.19
C GLU A 80 1.74 7.08 -14.69
N ARG A 81 2.28 7.56 -13.56
CA ARG A 81 3.49 6.97 -12.96
C ARG A 81 3.26 5.55 -12.44
N ILE A 82 2.09 5.26 -11.87
CA ILE A 82 1.75 3.88 -11.46
C ILE A 82 1.67 2.98 -12.69
N ASP A 83 1.00 3.42 -13.75
CA ASP A 83 0.85 2.67 -15.02
C ASP A 83 2.21 2.38 -15.68
N GLN A 84 3.11 3.38 -15.72
CA GLN A 84 4.48 3.23 -16.23
C GLN A 84 5.33 2.20 -15.45
N ASN A 85 4.93 1.83 -14.24
CA ASN A 85 5.67 0.91 -13.36
C ASN A 85 4.79 -0.29 -12.95
N ASP A 86 3.75 -0.61 -13.73
CA ASP A 86 2.78 -1.67 -13.45
C ASP A 86 3.45 -3.04 -13.25
N ASP A 87 4.54 -3.28 -13.97
CA ASP A 87 5.36 -4.48 -13.95
C ASP A 87 6.02 -4.75 -12.59
N LEU A 88 6.12 -3.74 -11.72
CA LEU A 88 6.62 -3.88 -10.36
C LEU A 88 5.58 -4.47 -9.40
N PHE A 89 4.29 -4.46 -9.76
CA PHE A 89 3.18 -4.69 -8.83
C PHE A 89 2.31 -5.90 -9.19
N ILE A 90 1.63 -6.43 -8.18
CA ILE A 90 0.47 -7.29 -8.31
C ILE A 90 -0.77 -6.43 -8.03
N ASN A 91 -1.73 -6.47 -8.93
CA ASN A 91 -2.99 -5.73 -8.81
C ASN A 91 -4.05 -6.61 -8.12
N TYR A 92 -4.72 -6.05 -7.13
CA TYR A 92 -5.83 -6.64 -6.40
C TYR A 92 -7.05 -5.73 -6.48
N SER A 93 -8.23 -6.33 -6.60
CA SER A 93 -9.48 -5.59 -6.45
C SER A 93 -9.66 -5.17 -4.99
N GLY A 94 -9.71 -3.86 -4.73
CA GLY A 94 -10.05 -3.31 -3.43
C GLY A 94 -11.55 -3.33 -3.14
N SER A 95 -12.37 -3.80 -4.09
CA SER A 95 -13.83 -3.63 -4.09
C SER A 95 -14.27 -2.16 -3.99
N PHE A 96 -15.58 -1.91 -4.13
CA PHE A 96 -16.17 -0.57 -3.99
C PHE A 96 -15.52 0.52 -4.86
N GLY A 97 -14.98 0.13 -6.02
CA GLY A 97 -14.29 1.01 -6.95
C GLY A 97 -12.79 1.21 -6.69
N ASN A 98 -12.23 0.63 -5.63
CA ASN A 98 -10.81 0.77 -5.29
C ASN A 98 -9.92 -0.27 -5.99
N TYR A 99 -8.69 0.12 -6.29
CA TYR A 99 -7.65 -0.74 -6.85
C TYR A 99 -6.41 -0.69 -5.98
N VAL A 100 -5.82 -1.85 -5.68
CA VAL A 100 -4.66 -1.96 -4.80
C VAL A 100 -3.51 -2.62 -5.54
N TYR A 101 -2.35 -1.96 -5.51
CA TYR A 101 -1.12 -2.41 -6.15
C TYR A 101 -0.10 -2.72 -5.07
N ILE A 102 0.34 -3.97 -4.99
CA ILE A 102 1.32 -4.41 -3.98
C ILE A 102 2.56 -4.89 -4.69
N LYS A 103 3.73 -4.46 -4.21
CA LYS A 103 5.02 -4.79 -4.83
C LYS A 103 5.20 -6.30 -4.91
N LYS A 104 5.61 -6.79 -6.09
CA LYS A 104 5.96 -8.20 -6.30
C LYS A 104 7.05 -8.61 -5.29
N ASN A 105 6.87 -9.78 -4.67
CA ASN A 105 7.77 -10.33 -3.66
C ASN A 105 7.86 -9.54 -2.34
N ALA A 106 6.98 -8.56 -2.10
CA ALA A 106 6.89 -7.92 -0.80
C ALA A 106 6.49 -8.94 0.28
N ARG A 107 7.17 -8.88 1.43
CA ARG A 107 6.88 -9.75 2.58
C ARG A 107 5.89 -9.04 3.50
N LEU A 108 4.61 -9.23 3.20
CA LEU A 108 3.50 -8.72 4.00
C LEU A 108 2.96 -9.82 4.92
N GLU A 109 2.85 -9.51 6.20
CA GLU A 109 2.06 -10.28 7.16
C GLU A 109 0.67 -9.66 7.28
N ILE A 110 -0.36 -10.50 7.17
CA ILE A 110 -1.76 -10.06 7.23
C ILE A 110 -2.23 -10.09 8.69
N ASP A 111 -2.66 -8.94 9.21
CA ASP A 111 -3.24 -8.83 10.54
C ASP A 111 -4.73 -8.50 10.47
N LYS A 112 -5.56 -9.55 10.49
CA LYS A 112 -7.02 -9.39 10.43
C LYS A 112 -7.61 -8.72 11.68
N LYS A 113 -6.91 -8.75 12.82
CA LYS A 113 -7.40 -8.15 14.07
C LYS A 113 -7.29 -6.62 14.02
N TYR A 114 -6.19 -6.11 13.46
CA TYR A 114 -5.94 -4.68 13.32
C TYR A 114 -6.21 -4.14 11.90
N THR A 115 -6.67 -5.02 11.00
CA THR A 115 -7.07 -4.72 9.62
C THR A 115 -5.99 -3.99 8.84
N CYS A 116 -4.76 -4.49 8.92
CA CYS A 116 -3.59 -3.90 8.29
C CYS A 116 -2.63 -4.96 7.76
N PHE A 117 -1.68 -4.51 6.93
CA PHE A 117 -0.53 -5.29 6.53
C PHE A 117 0.70 -4.85 7.32
N TRP A 118 1.50 -5.82 7.76
CA TRP A 118 2.81 -5.58 8.34
C TRP A 118 3.89 -5.90 7.31
N TYR A 119 4.61 -4.88 6.83
CA TYR A 119 5.79 -5.07 6.00
C TYR A 119 7.00 -5.41 6.87
N HIS A 120 7.66 -6.53 6.58
CA HIS A 120 8.87 -6.95 7.29
C HIS A 120 10.09 -6.24 6.74
N SER A 121 10.52 -5.20 7.46
CA SER A 121 11.77 -4.51 7.19
C SER A 121 12.97 -5.22 7.85
N GLN A 122 14.16 -4.62 7.78
CA GLN A 122 15.39 -5.25 8.23
C GLN A 122 15.38 -5.54 9.74
N ASN A 123 14.94 -4.55 10.53
CA ASN A 123 14.99 -4.62 11.99
C ASN A 123 13.61 -4.42 12.64
N THR A 124 12.59 -4.00 11.88
CA THR A 124 11.24 -3.75 12.39
C THR A 124 10.14 -4.28 11.47
N LYS A 125 8.88 -4.12 11.90
CA LYS A 125 7.71 -4.23 11.04
C LYS A 125 7.08 -2.86 10.87
N LEU A 126 6.68 -2.55 9.65
CA LEU A 126 6.07 -1.27 9.27
C LEU A 126 4.60 -1.50 8.93
N ARG A 127 3.72 -0.64 9.45
CA ARG A 127 2.29 -0.77 9.26
C ARG A 127 1.88 -0.13 7.94
N ILE A 128 1.08 -0.85 7.16
CA ILE A 128 0.41 -0.37 5.96
C ILE A 128 -1.09 -0.52 6.18
N ASP A 129 -1.83 0.57 6.03
CA ASP A 129 -3.27 0.60 6.19
C ASP A 129 -3.92 0.88 4.83
N SER A 130 -5.01 0.16 4.54
CA SER A 130 -5.90 0.55 3.45
C SER A 130 -6.77 1.73 3.89
N SER A 131 -7.33 2.51 2.96
CA SER A 131 -8.16 3.68 3.33
C SER A 131 -9.36 3.31 4.20
N VAL A 132 -9.93 2.13 3.97
CA VAL A 132 -11.02 1.56 4.77
C VAL A 132 -10.87 0.04 4.91
N GLN A 133 -11.46 -0.50 5.98
CA GLN A 133 -11.42 -1.93 6.29
C GLN A 133 -11.93 -2.82 5.13
N GLY A 134 -12.94 -2.37 4.38
CA GLY A 134 -13.50 -3.13 3.26
C GLY A 134 -12.49 -3.38 2.13
N VAL A 135 -11.58 -2.42 1.89
CA VAL A 135 -10.50 -2.56 0.91
C VAL A 135 -9.51 -3.61 1.38
N PHE A 136 -9.04 -3.51 2.62
CA PHE A 136 -8.15 -4.49 3.23
C PHE A 136 -8.71 -5.91 3.14
N LEU A 137 -9.98 -6.11 3.54
CA LEU A 137 -10.61 -7.42 3.53
C LEU A 137 -10.75 -8.01 2.12
N SER A 138 -11.03 -7.18 1.12
CA SER A 138 -11.14 -7.60 -0.28
C SER A 138 -9.80 -8.07 -0.83
N VAL A 139 -8.73 -7.31 -0.59
CA VAL A 139 -7.37 -7.66 -1.01
C VAL A 139 -6.92 -8.96 -0.33
N VAL A 140 -7.18 -9.11 0.97
CA VAL A 140 -6.82 -10.34 1.71
C VAL A 140 -7.56 -11.57 1.19
N ALA A 141 -8.84 -11.42 0.79
CA ALA A 141 -9.60 -12.52 0.19
C ALA A 141 -8.98 -12.94 -1.16
N ASP A 142 -8.67 -11.97 -2.02
CA ASP A 142 -8.07 -12.20 -3.33
C ASP A 142 -6.67 -12.84 -3.22
N MET A 143 -5.81 -12.33 -2.33
CA MET A 143 -4.51 -12.94 -2.01
C MET A 143 -4.62 -14.41 -1.57
N THR A 144 -5.70 -14.76 -0.86
CA THR A 144 -5.92 -16.12 -0.37
C THR A 144 -6.44 -17.03 -1.49
N ASP A 145 -7.23 -16.51 -2.41
CA ASP A 145 -7.78 -17.24 -3.56
C ASP A 145 -6.73 -17.49 -4.65
N GLN A 146 -5.79 -16.57 -4.84
CA GLN A 146 -4.67 -16.72 -5.78
C GLN A 146 -3.58 -17.71 -5.29
N ASN A 147 -3.75 -18.34 -4.12
CA ASN A 147 -2.79 -19.30 -3.57
C ASN A 147 -3.08 -20.71 -4.12
N PRO A 148 -2.19 -21.31 -4.94
CA PRO A 148 -2.47 -22.52 -5.72
C PRO A 148 -2.60 -23.84 -4.93
N ASN A 149 -2.63 -23.80 -3.59
CA ASN A 149 -2.72 -24.99 -2.72
C ASN A 149 -4.13 -25.26 -2.18
N LYS A 150 -5.19 -24.70 -2.77
CA LYS A 150 -6.57 -24.89 -2.29
C LYS A 150 -7.23 -26.23 -2.65
N ASP A 151 -6.57 -27.12 -3.38
CA ASP A 151 -7.18 -28.39 -3.83
C ASP A 151 -6.82 -29.63 -3.00
N HIS A 152 -6.11 -29.51 -1.88
CA HIS A 152 -5.78 -30.66 -1.03
C HIS A 152 -5.85 -30.37 0.48
N GLU A 153 -7.07 -30.22 1.01
CA GLU A 153 -7.42 -30.62 2.38
C GLU A 153 -8.78 -31.34 2.39
#